data_AF-A0A962S779-F1
#
_entry.id   AF-A0A962S779-F1
#
_cell.length_a   1.000
_cell.length_b   1.000
_cell.length_c   1.000
_cell.angle_alpha   90.00
_cell.angle_beta   90.00
_cell.angle_gamma   90.00
#
_symmetry.space_group_name_H-M   'P 1'
#
loop_
_entity.id
_entity.type
_entity.pdbx_description
1 polymer ?
#
loop_
_entity_poly.entity_id
_entity_poly.type
_entity_poly.pdbx_seq_one_letter_code
_entity_poly.pdbx_strand_id
1 'polypeptide(L)'
;MRTIIGKLVVLFALSLAVSSISQAALPAFFDGKPMPTLAPMLEKTTPAVVNIATRSTRTLPRNPLLDDPFFRQFFDVPERPRERTSQSLGSGVIVNAKDGYIITNHHVIDGADEITVTLSDGR
;
A
#
# COMPACT_ATOMS: atom_id res chain seq x y z
N MET A 1 -40.13 54.89 14.92
CA MET A 1 -38.96 54.43 14.14
C MET A 1 -38.03 53.49 14.93
N ARG A 2 -37.68 53.79 16.19
CA ARG A 2 -36.78 52.97 17.03
C ARG A 2 -37.22 51.52 17.29
N THR A 3 -38.53 51.26 17.36
CA THR A 3 -39.09 49.92 17.63
C THR A 3 -39.06 48.98 16.41
N ILE A 4 -39.01 49.53 15.20
CA ILE A 4 -38.98 48.75 13.95
C ILE A 4 -37.58 48.20 13.70
N ILE A 5 -36.56 49.01 13.97
CA ILE A 5 -35.14 48.63 13.84
C ILE A 5 -34.79 47.49 14.81
N GLY A 6 -35.27 47.57 16.06
CA GLY A 6 -35.06 46.51 17.05
C GLY A 6 -35.70 45.17 16.65
N LYS A 7 -36.91 45.20 16.10
CA LYS A 7 -37.57 43.97 15.60
C LYS A 7 -36.84 43.35 14.42
N LEU A 8 -36.26 44.17 13.55
CA LEU A 8 -35.52 43.70 12.37
C LEU A 8 -34.17 43.07 12.76
N VAL A 9 -33.47 43.66 13.73
CA VAL A 9 -32.23 43.07 14.29
C VAL A 9 -32.51 41.75 14.99
N VAL A 10 -33.61 41.63 15.73
CA VAL A 10 -34.01 40.37 16.39
C VAL A 10 -34.40 39.30 15.35
N LEU A 11 -35.14 39.68 14.30
CA LEU A 11 -35.48 38.74 13.22
C LEU A 11 -34.24 38.24 12.47
N PHE A 12 -33.26 39.11 12.25
CA PHE A 12 -32.01 38.76 11.59
C PHE A 12 -31.11 37.91 12.48
N ALA A 13 -31.01 38.22 13.78
CA ALA A 13 -30.26 37.38 14.73
C ALA A 13 -30.89 35.98 14.87
N LEU A 14 -32.22 35.88 14.81
CA LEU A 14 -32.92 34.61 14.83
C LEU A 14 -32.70 33.80 13.55
N SER A 15 -32.54 34.44 12.39
CA SER A 15 -32.26 33.73 11.14
C SER A 15 -30.85 33.15 11.07
N LEU A 16 -29.85 33.82 11.65
CA LEU A 16 -28.48 33.28 11.74
C LEU A 16 -28.40 32.04 12.66
N ALA A 17 -29.21 31.99 13.72
CA ALA A 17 -29.23 30.88 14.69
C ALA A 17 -29.82 29.57 14.12
N VAL A 18 -30.51 29.61 12.98
CA VAL A 18 -31.15 28.44 12.33
C VAL A 18 -30.33 27.93 11.13
N SER A 19 -29.06 28.34 11.02
CA SER A 19 -28.15 27.82 10.01
C SER A 19 -27.89 26.33 10.26
N SER A 20 -28.71 25.49 9.64
CA SER A 20 -28.58 24.04 9.71
C SER A 20 -27.25 23.65 9.06
N ILE A 21 -26.36 23.05 9.84
CA ILE A 21 -25.11 22.49 9.33
C ILE A 21 -25.49 21.37 8.37
N SER A 22 -25.41 21.65 7.07
CA SER A 22 -25.71 20.65 6.04
C SER A 22 -24.65 19.56 6.09
N GLN A 23 -25.02 18.37 6.57
CA GLN A 23 -24.15 17.20 6.59
C GLN A 23 -24.24 16.49 5.24
N ALA A 24 -23.18 16.58 4.45
CA ALA A 24 -23.00 15.81 3.23
C ALA A 24 -22.60 14.35 3.55
N ALA A 25 -23.50 13.61 4.19
CA ALA A 25 -23.34 12.18 4.40
C ALA A 25 -24.00 11.40 3.25
N LEU A 26 -23.34 10.33 2.79
CA LEU A 26 -23.98 9.37 1.90
C LEU A 26 -25.18 8.74 2.62
N PRO A 27 -26.31 8.51 1.93
CA PRO A 27 -27.44 7.86 2.55
C PRO A 27 -27.08 6.42 2.94
N ALA A 28 -27.30 6.06 4.19
CA ALA A 28 -27.01 4.70 4.70
C ALA A 28 -27.88 3.61 4.04
N PHE A 29 -28.98 4.02 3.39
CA PHE A 29 -29.95 3.17 2.74
C PHE A 29 -30.25 3.66 1.33
N PHE A 30 -30.40 2.73 0.40
CA PHE A 30 -30.89 2.96 -0.95
C PHE A 30 -32.08 2.02 -1.16
N ASP A 31 -33.24 2.57 -1.53
CA ASP A 31 -34.45 1.78 -1.81
C ASP A 31 -34.86 0.83 -0.65
N GLY A 32 -34.80 1.32 0.60
CA GLY A 32 -35.15 0.56 1.80
C GLY A 32 -34.18 -0.57 2.17
N LYS A 33 -33.05 -0.70 1.46
CA LYS A 33 -32.00 -1.68 1.74
C LYS A 33 -30.71 -0.97 2.18
N PRO A 34 -29.88 -1.63 3.01
CA PRO A 34 -28.53 -1.14 3.27
C PRO A 34 -27.80 -0.91 1.95
N MET A 35 -26.92 0.09 1.92
CA MET A 35 -26.11 0.34 0.74
C MET A 35 -25.37 -0.93 0.27
N PRO A 36 -25.41 -1.27 -1.03
CA PRO A 36 -24.64 -2.38 -1.57
C PRO A 36 -23.16 -2.21 -1.26
N THR A 37 -22.50 -3.30 -0.87
CA THR A 37 -21.07 -3.31 -0.54
C THR A 37 -20.39 -4.52 -1.16
N LEU A 38 -19.12 -4.36 -1.52
CA LEU A 38 -18.26 -5.46 -1.98
C LEU A 38 -17.71 -6.30 -0.81
N ALA A 39 -17.88 -5.85 0.43
CA ALA A 39 -17.33 -6.53 1.61
C ALA A 39 -17.67 -8.04 1.67
N PRO A 40 -18.91 -8.50 1.44
CA PRO A 40 -19.24 -9.94 1.47
C PRO A 40 -18.53 -10.76 0.38
N MET A 41 -18.15 -10.14 -0.73
CA MET A 41 -17.35 -10.79 -1.78
C MET A 41 -15.88 -10.82 -1.40
N LEU A 42 -15.36 -9.71 -0.86
CA LEU A 42 -13.98 -9.61 -0.40
C LEU A 42 -13.70 -10.58 0.75
N GLU A 43 -14.58 -10.72 1.73
CA GLU A 43 -14.45 -11.69 2.84
C GLU A 43 -14.23 -13.14 2.35
N LYS A 44 -14.75 -13.49 1.18
CA LYS A 44 -14.60 -14.82 0.58
C LYS A 44 -13.37 -14.95 -0.32
N THR A 45 -12.88 -13.84 -0.88
CA THR A 45 -11.83 -13.86 -1.92
C THR A 45 -10.47 -13.42 -1.42
N THR A 46 -10.40 -12.54 -0.41
CA THR A 46 -9.13 -12.07 0.16
C THR A 46 -8.26 -13.17 0.76
N PRO A 47 -8.77 -14.28 1.33
CA PRO A 47 -7.91 -15.36 1.82
C PRO A 47 -7.10 -16.07 0.73
N ALA A 48 -7.48 -15.92 -0.55
CA ALA A 48 -6.72 -16.45 -1.67
C ALA A 48 -5.54 -15.55 -2.08
N VAL A 49 -5.45 -14.32 -1.58
CA VAL A 49 -4.39 -13.37 -1.93
C VAL A 49 -3.27 -13.46 -0.91
N VAL A 50 -2.03 -13.48 -1.41
CA VAL A 50 -0.82 -13.55 -0.59
C VAL A 50 0.13 -12.40 -0.89
N ASN A 51 0.93 -12.03 0.11
CA ASN A 51 2.10 -11.18 -0.08
C ASN A 51 3.31 -12.05 -0.43
N ILE A 52 4.12 -11.59 -1.38
CA ILE A 52 5.34 -12.27 -1.83
C ILE A 52 6.49 -11.29 -1.66
N ALA A 53 7.40 -11.64 -0.76
CA ALA A 53 8.66 -10.93 -0.58
C ALA A 53 9.78 -11.79 -1.15
N THR A 54 10.66 -11.20 -1.96
CA THR A 54 11.80 -11.91 -2.51
C THR A 54 13.11 -11.21 -2.15
N ARG A 55 14.16 -12.01 -2.01
CA ARG A 55 15.51 -11.55 -1.75
C ARG A 55 16.44 -12.17 -2.79
N SER A 56 17.31 -11.35 -3.37
CA SER A 56 18.33 -11.75 -4.32
C SER A 56 19.67 -11.15 -3.90
N THR A 57 20.70 -11.96 -3.76
CA THR A 57 22.06 -11.55 -3.47
C THR A 57 22.86 -11.65 -4.76
N ARG A 58 23.23 -10.50 -5.33
CA ARG A 58 24.06 -10.45 -6.53
C ARG A 58 25.41 -9.84 -6.21
N THR A 59 26.47 -10.50 -6.66
CA THR A 59 27.81 -9.92 -6.68
C THR A 59 27.82 -8.81 -7.72
N LEU A 60 28.13 -7.58 -7.30
CA LEU A 60 28.28 -6.49 -8.24
C LEU A 60 29.47 -6.73 -9.18
N PRO A 61 29.34 -6.43 -10.48
CA PRO A 61 30.48 -6.35 -11.38
C PRO A 61 31.51 -5.40 -10.80
N ARG A 62 32.76 -5.86 -10.68
CA ARG A 62 33.85 -5.04 -10.19
C ARG A 62 34.17 -3.97 -11.24
N ASN A 63 34.29 -2.71 -10.80
CA ASN A 63 34.72 -1.64 -11.70
C ASN A 63 36.20 -1.90 -12.06
N PRO A 64 36.58 -1.95 -13.34
CA PRO A 64 37.96 -2.19 -13.76
C PRO A 64 38.98 -1.22 -13.16
N LEU A 65 38.59 0.03 -12.87
CA LEU A 65 39.45 1.00 -12.18
C LEU A 65 39.81 0.57 -10.76
N LEU A 66 38.92 -0.18 -10.11
CA LEU A 66 39.14 -0.73 -8.78
C LEU A 66 39.97 -2.02 -8.82
N ASP A 67 40.42 -2.49 -9.98
CA ASP A 67 41.35 -3.63 -10.12
C ASP A 67 42.80 -3.19 -10.37
N ASP A 68 43.04 -1.90 -10.59
CA ASP A 68 44.38 -1.33 -10.73
C ASP A 68 45.13 -1.31 -9.37
N PRO A 69 46.34 -1.91 -9.28
CA PRO A 69 47.13 -1.95 -8.03
C PRO A 69 47.54 -0.58 -7.50
N PHE A 70 47.84 0.38 -8.38
CA PHE A 70 48.25 1.73 -8.01
C PHE A 70 47.07 2.52 -7.46
N PHE A 71 45.91 2.46 -8.12
CA PHE A 71 44.69 3.11 -7.65
C PHE A 71 44.26 2.58 -6.28
N ARG A 72 44.29 1.25 -6.10
CA ARG A 72 43.95 0.60 -4.83
C ARG A 72 44.81 1.06 -3.67
N GLN A 73 46.13 1.10 -3.87
CA GLN A 73 47.06 1.50 -2.83
C GLN A 73 46.90 2.98 -2.47
N PHE A 74 46.59 3.83 -3.45
CA PHE A 74 46.40 5.27 -3.22
C PHE A 74 45.10 5.59 -2.47
N PHE A 75 44.01 4.85 -2.72
CA PHE A 75 42.68 5.10 -2.15
C PHE A 75 42.23 4.12 -1.05
N ASP A 76 43.11 3.20 -0.61
CA ASP A 76 42.84 2.18 0.42
C ASP A 76 41.54 1.38 0.17
N VAL A 77 41.38 0.89 -1.05
CA VAL A 77 40.15 0.18 -1.47
C VAL A 77 40.14 -1.26 -0.92
N PRO A 78 39.10 -1.67 -0.16
CA PRO A 78 39.03 -3.01 0.40
C PRO A 78 38.90 -4.10 -0.68
N GLU A 79 39.59 -5.22 -0.48
CA GLU A 79 39.70 -6.32 -1.45
C GLU A 79 38.43 -7.17 -1.62
N ARG A 80 37.44 -7.02 -0.73
CA ARG A 80 36.28 -7.91 -0.71
C ARG A 80 35.28 -7.56 -1.81
N PRO A 81 34.79 -8.54 -2.59
CA PRO A 81 33.66 -8.37 -3.48
C PRO A 81 32.47 -7.80 -2.70
N ARG A 82 31.84 -6.75 -3.23
CA ARG A 82 30.66 -6.15 -2.60
C ARG A 82 29.43 -6.89 -3.10
N GLU A 83 28.91 -7.77 -2.27
CA GLU A 83 27.57 -8.33 -2.48
C GLU A 83 26.52 -7.26 -2.22
N ARG A 84 25.54 -7.16 -3.12
CA ARG A 84 24.32 -6.38 -2.87
C ARG A 84 23.15 -7.32 -2.78
N THR A 85 22.43 -7.21 -1.67
CA THR A 85 21.11 -7.78 -1.53
C THR A 85 20.09 -6.82 -2.13
N SER A 86 19.34 -7.29 -3.12
CA SER A 86 18.15 -6.65 -3.66
C SER A 86 16.91 -7.33 -3.08
N GLN A 87 15.85 -6.57 -2.88
CA GLN A 87 14.57 -7.08 -2.39
C GLN A 87 13.46 -6.68 -3.36
N SER A 88 12.49 -7.56 -3.57
CA SER A 88 11.27 -7.26 -4.32
C SER A 88 10.04 -7.61 -3.48
N LEU A 89 8.93 -6.92 -3.76
CA LEU A 89 7.64 -7.11 -3.11
C LEU A 89 6.57 -7.21 -4.19
N GLY A 90 5.64 -8.14 -4.01
CA GLY A 90 4.52 -8.34 -4.91
C GLY A 90 3.38 -9.10 -4.24
N SER A 91 2.34 -9.36 -5.02
CA SER A 91 1.21 -10.17 -4.58
C SER A 91 1.14 -11.45 -5.41
N GLY A 92 0.49 -12.46 -4.84
CA GLY A 92 0.12 -13.67 -5.57
C GLY A 92 -1.30 -14.11 -5.24
N VAL A 93 -1.81 -15.04 -6.03
CA VAL A 93 -3.13 -15.64 -5.84
C VAL A 93 -3.00 -17.16 -5.75
N ILE A 94 -3.55 -17.75 -4.70
CA ILE A 94 -3.64 -19.19 -4.50
C ILE A 94 -4.69 -19.75 -5.48
N VAL A 95 -4.26 -20.60 -6.41
CA VAL A 95 -5.15 -21.26 -7.39
C VAL A 95 -5.45 -22.71 -7.04
N ASN A 96 -4.59 -23.33 -6.22
CA ASN A 96 -4.82 -24.65 -5.65
C ASN A 96 -4.32 -24.68 -4.20
N ALA A 97 -5.24 -24.62 -3.25
CA ALA A 97 -4.93 -24.60 -1.83
C ALA A 97 -4.44 -25.96 -1.28
N LYS A 98 -4.79 -27.07 -1.94
CA LYS A 98 -4.35 -28.42 -1.50
C LYS A 98 -2.88 -28.64 -1.83
N ASP A 99 -2.47 -28.20 -3.01
CA ASP A 99 -1.10 -28.39 -3.53
C ASP A 99 -0.21 -27.15 -3.29
N GLY A 100 -0.78 -26.05 -2.79
CA GLY A 100 -0.05 -24.82 -2.48
C GLY A 100 0.37 -24.01 -3.71
N TYR A 101 -0.36 -24.11 -4.83
CA TYR A 101 0.01 -23.39 -6.06
C TYR A 101 -0.45 -21.94 -6.01
N ILE A 102 0.50 -21.05 -6.30
CA ILE A 102 0.35 -19.60 -6.28
C ILE A 102 0.79 -19.04 -7.62
N ILE A 103 -0.04 -18.18 -8.22
CA ILE A 103 0.31 -17.42 -9.41
C ILE A 103 0.76 -16.02 -9.00
N THR A 104 1.88 -15.56 -9.55
CA THR A 104 2.39 -14.19 -9.41
C THR A 104 3.05 -13.73 -10.70
N ASN A 105 3.47 -12.47 -10.73
CA ASN A 105 4.20 -11.91 -11.86
C ASN A 105 5.62 -12.46 -11.91
N HIS A 106 6.11 -12.74 -13.13
CA HIS A 106 7.47 -13.23 -13.36
C HIS A 106 8.55 -12.31 -12.75
N HIS A 107 8.43 -10.99 -12.93
CA HIS A 107 9.42 -10.02 -12.43
C HIS A 107 9.51 -9.93 -10.90
N VAL A 108 8.53 -10.48 -10.16
CA VAL A 108 8.56 -10.51 -8.68
C VAL A 108 9.52 -11.60 -8.21
N ILE A 109 9.57 -12.73 -8.94
CA ILE A 109 10.29 -13.95 -8.56
C ILE A 109 11.58 -14.16 -9.36
N ASP A 110 11.79 -13.41 -10.44
CA ASP A 110 12.96 -13.58 -11.30
C ASP A 110 14.27 -13.28 -10.55
N GLY A 111 15.20 -14.24 -10.61
CA GLY A 111 16.50 -14.16 -9.94
C GLY A 111 16.46 -14.05 -8.41
N ALA A 112 15.33 -14.42 -7.78
CA ALA A 112 15.23 -14.52 -6.32
C ALA A 112 15.95 -15.77 -5.80
N ASP A 113 16.75 -15.61 -4.76
CA ASP A 113 17.36 -16.73 -4.02
C ASP A 113 16.43 -17.23 -2.92
N GLU A 114 15.65 -16.32 -2.35
CA GLU A 114 14.68 -16.60 -1.29
C GLU A 114 13.35 -15.93 -1.63
N ILE A 115 12.26 -16.69 -1.44
CA ILE A 115 10.90 -16.24 -1.62
C ILE A 115 10.14 -16.54 -0.33
N THR A 116 9.67 -15.49 0.32
CA THR A 116 8.80 -15.56 1.50
C THR A 116 7.38 -15.23 1.07
N VAL A 117 6.46 -16.15 1.36
CA VAL A 117 5.03 -15.94 1.13
C VAL A 117 4.37 -15.68 2.48
N THR A 118 3.54 -14.65 2.56
CA THR A 118 2.73 -14.34 3.75
C THR A 118 1.26 -14.34 3.37
N LEU A 119 0.47 -15.16 4.06
CA LEU A 119 -0.97 -15.24 3.86
C LEU A 119 -1.68 -14.07 4.56
N SER A 120 -2.93 -13.82 4.17
CA SER A 120 -3.74 -12.75 4.77
C SER A 120 -3.99 -12.93 6.28
N ASP A 121 -3.84 -14.16 6.78
CA ASP A 121 -3.98 -14.51 8.20
C ASP A 121 -2.66 -14.42 8.99
N GLY A 122 -1.57 -13.98 8.35
CA GLY A 122 -0.27 -13.74 8.99
C GLY A 122 0.66 -14.97 9.06
N ARG A 123 0.27 -16.08 8.43
CA ARG A 123 1.14 -17.25 8.26
C ARG A 123 2.14 -17.11 7.12
#